data_AF-A0A834DCZ5-F1
#
_entry.id   AF-A0A834DCZ5-F1
#
_cell.length_a   1.000
_cell.length_b   1.000
_cell.length_c   1.000
_cell.angle_alpha   90.00
_cell.angle_beta   90.00
_cell.angle_gamma   90.00
#
_symmetry.space_group_name_H-M   'P 1'
#
loop_
_entity.id
_entity.type
_entity.pdbx_description
1 polymer ?
#
loop_
_entity_poly.entity_id
_entity_poly.type
_entity_poly.pdbx_seq_one_letter_code
_entity_poly.pdbx_strand_id
1 'polypeptide(L)'
;MDLQIGKATLKDKTYVEKLEALFPDLPERNDIFDSLQKAKFDVSGLTTEQMLRKDQKTIFKQGIRVAVSAIYMDLEAFLQRPSLIADLRAFCQTHIYDVLVAMTIFFNTHNEPVRQLAIYCPHAALRMTICDFLEHSHSPSLKLTLTPSPDPNLQAYIQGNTQVSRKKFLPLLQEALASYFDSTTSPSGQPETMDVSREQVDKELDRAGTSLIPGLSQDEEEPPLPPTPMNSLVDECPLDQGLPKLSAEAIFEKCSQISLSQSSTASLPKK
;
A
#
# COMPACT_ATOMS: atom_id res chain seq x y z
N MET A 1 2.28 21.23 -2.01
CA MET A 1 1.48 20.18 -2.68
C MET A 1 2.01 20.04 -4.08
N ASP A 2 2.26 18.80 -4.55
CA ASP A 2 2.63 18.60 -5.94
C ASP A 2 1.43 18.90 -6.85
N LEU A 3 1.49 20.04 -7.53
CA LEU A 3 0.46 20.49 -8.46
C LEU A 3 0.36 19.58 -9.69
N GLN A 4 1.39 18.78 -9.98
CA GLN A 4 1.46 17.90 -11.16
C GLN A 4 0.66 16.59 -10.97
N ILE A 5 0.42 16.16 -9.73
CA ILE A 5 -0.17 14.84 -9.45
C ILE A 5 -1.72 14.85 -9.56
N GLY A 6 -2.35 16.02 -9.66
CA GLY A 6 -3.79 16.15 -9.94
C GLY A 6 -4.73 15.54 -8.88
N LYS A 7 -4.21 15.15 -7.71
CA LYS A 7 -4.98 14.51 -6.63
C LYS A 7 -5.49 15.49 -5.56
N ALA A 8 -5.01 16.73 -5.58
CA ALA A 8 -5.37 17.73 -4.59
C ALA A 8 -6.76 18.30 -4.88
N THR A 9 -7.62 18.30 -3.87
CA THR A 9 -8.96 18.90 -3.91
C THR A 9 -8.92 20.37 -3.48
N LEU A 10 -10.02 21.10 -3.74
CA LEU A 10 -10.16 22.47 -3.23
C LEU A 10 -10.13 22.50 -1.70
N LYS A 11 -10.75 21.50 -1.05
CA LYS A 11 -10.74 21.33 0.41
C LYS A 11 -9.31 21.22 0.94
N ASP A 12 -8.45 20.43 0.29
CA ASP A 12 -7.04 20.29 0.68
C ASP A 12 -6.30 21.64 0.64
N LYS A 13 -6.53 22.45 -0.41
CA LYS A 13 -5.91 23.77 -0.54
C LYS A 13 -6.34 24.70 0.60
N THR A 14 -7.63 24.77 0.87
CA THR A 14 -8.18 25.61 1.94
C THR A 14 -7.62 25.24 3.32
N TYR A 15 -7.47 23.94 3.62
CA TYR A 15 -6.90 23.53 4.90
C TYR A 15 -5.41 23.80 5.01
N VAL A 16 -4.64 23.64 3.93
CA VAL A 16 -3.21 23.99 3.94
C VAL A 16 -3.01 25.48 4.20
N GLU A 17 -3.78 26.35 3.54
CA GLU A 17 -3.73 27.81 3.77
C GLU A 17 -4.07 28.19 5.21
N LYS A 18 -5.11 27.55 5.79
CA LYS A 18 -5.46 27.75 7.21
C LYS A 18 -4.33 27.33 8.15
N LEU A 19 -3.67 26.21 7.86
CA LEU A 19 -2.55 25.72 8.68
C LEU A 19 -1.35 26.66 8.58
N GLU A 20 -1.00 27.12 7.37
CA GLU A 20 0.11 28.06 7.18
C GLU A 20 -0.13 29.39 7.90
N ALA A 21 -1.36 29.90 7.89
CA ALA A 21 -1.72 31.11 8.64
C ALA A 21 -1.56 30.96 10.17
N LEU A 22 -1.68 29.74 10.70
CA LEU A 22 -1.48 29.45 12.14
C LEU A 22 -0.01 29.31 12.52
N PHE A 23 0.86 29.04 11.56
CA PHE A 23 2.28 28.78 11.79
C PHE A 23 3.15 29.62 10.82
N PRO A 24 3.20 30.95 11.01
CA PRO A 24 3.88 31.87 10.08
C PRO A 24 5.41 31.67 10.01
N ASP A 25 6.00 31.03 11.01
CA ASP A 25 7.44 30.73 11.06
C ASP A 25 7.83 29.46 10.28
N LEU A 26 6.86 28.77 9.67
CA LEU A 26 7.15 27.58 8.84
C LEU A 26 7.96 27.96 7.59
N PRO A 27 8.84 27.06 7.11
CA PRO A 27 9.48 27.23 5.81
C PRO A 27 8.45 27.30 4.68
N GLU A 28 8.89 27.77 3.52
CA GLU A 28 8.05 27.81 2.31
C GLU A 28 7.44 26.43 2.00
N ARG A 29 6.20 26.42 1.52
CA ARG A 29 5.43 25.20 1.27
C ARG A 29 6.19 24.17 0.43
N ASN A 30 6.96 24.64 -0.55
CA ASN A 30 7.74 23.78 -1.44
C ASN A 30 8.95 23.17 -0.72
N ASP A 31 9.63 23.93 0.15
CA ASP A 31 10.76 23.42 0.94
C ASP A 31 10.31 22.33 1.92
N ILE A 32 9.15 22.52 2.56
CA ILE A 32 8.53 21.50 3.41
C ILE A 32 8.19 20.27 2.57
N PHE A 33 7.56 20.46 1.42
CA PHE A 33 7.17 19.37 0.54
C PHE A 33 8.39 18.55 0.08
N ASP A 34 9.44 19.21 -0.39
CA ASP A 34 10.67 18.58 -0.85
C ASP A 34 11.37 17.84 0.28
N SER A 35 11.42 18.44 1.48
CA SER A 35 11.97 17.81 2.68
C SER A 35 11.20 16.55 3.08
N LEU A 36 9.86 16.61 3.08
CA LEU A 36 9.00 15.47 3.37
C LEU A 36 9.10 14.39 2.29
N GLN A 37 9.19 14.79 1.02
CA GLN A 37 9.37 13.86 -0.08
C GLN A 37 10.71 13.14 0.06
N LYS A 38 11.80 13.88 0.28
CA LYS A 38 13.12 13.30 0.53
C LYS A 38 13.10 12.32 1.70
N ALA A 39 12.52 12.70 2.84
CA ALA A 39 12.40 11.84 4.01
C ALA A 39 11.53 10.59 3.77
N LYS A 40 10.47 10.72 2.97
CA LYS A 40 9.59 9.58 2.62
C LYS A 40 10.36 8.51 1.85
N PHE A 41 11.13 8.93 0.83
CA PHE A 41 11.88 8.04 -0.05
C PHE A 41 13.23 7.60 0.56
N ASP A 42 13.71 8.25 1.61
CA ASP A 42 14.88 7.77 2.34
C ASP A 42 14.55 6.49 3.12
N VAL A 43 15.25 5.43 2.75
CA VAL A 43 15.18 4.10 3.38
C VAL A 43 16.58 3.59 3.76
N SER A 44 17.61 4.43 3.66
CA SER A 44 19.02 4.04 3.86
C SER A 44 19.30 3.46 5.25
N GLY A 45 18.61 3.95 6.28
CA GLY A 45 18.73 3.47 7.66
C GLY A 45 17.88 2.25 8.03
N LEU A 46 17.14 1.66 7.07
CA LEU A 46 16.21 0.57 7.36
C LEU A 46 16.81 -0.81 7.08
N THR A 47 16.55 -1.75 8.00
CA THR A 47 16.72 -3.18 7.75
C THR A 47 15.73 -3.66 6.68
N THR A 48 15.98 -4.84 6.10
CA THR A 48 15.10 -5.41 5.07
C THR A 48 13.68 -5.61 5.62
N GLU A 49 13.54 -6.14 6.84
CA GLU A 49 12.25 -6.31 7.52
C GLU A 49 11.51 -4.96 7.67
N GLN A 50 12.21 -3.92 8.15
CA GLN A 50 11.62 -2.60 8.34
C GLN A 50 11.17 -1.98 7.00
N MET A 51 11.95 -2.13 5.93
CA MET A 51 11.54 -1.70 4.58
C MET A 51 10.26 -2.40 4.14
N LEU A 52 10.17 -3.73 4.35
CA LEU A 52 9.01 -4.52 3.98
C LEU A 52 7.75 -4.14 4.78
N ARG A 53 7.90 -3.71 6.02
CA ARG A 53 6.77 -3.30 6.89
C ARG A 53 6.34 -1.85 6.73
N LYS A 54 7.27 -0.94 6.38
CA LYS A 54 7.05 0.52 6.32
C LYS A 54 5.79 0.90 5.54
N ASP A 55 5.55 0.25 4.41
CA ASP A 55 4.36 0.47 3.60
C ASP A 55 3.85 -0.86 3.03
N GLN A 56 3.16 -1.63 3.88
CA GLN A 56 2.68 -2.97 3.56
C GLN A 56 1.15 -3.05 3.48
N LYS A 57 0.66 -3.93 2.62
CA LYS A 57 -0.71 -4.48 2.69
C LYS A 57 -0.66 -6.00 2.72
N THR A 58 -1.63 -6.61 3.41
CA THR A 58 -1.81 -8.06 3.42
C THR A 58 -3.11 -8.38 2.69
N ILE A 59 -3.09 -9.42 1.86
CA ILE A 59 -4.30 -10.06 1.35
C ILE A 59 -4.35 -11.51 1.83
N PHE A 60 -5.57 -11.98 2.02
CA PHE A 60 -5.85 -13.38 2.31
C PHE A 60 -6.91 -13.88 1.36
N LYS A 61 -6.64 -14.97 0.65
CA LYS A 61 -7.60 -15.58 -0.27
C LYS A 61 -7.43 -17.09 -0.30
N GLN A 62 -8.52 -17.82 -0.04
CA GLN A 62 -8.57 -19.28 -0.12
C GLN A 62 -7.44 -19.99 0.66
N GLY A 63 -7.04 -19.45 1.82
CA GLY A 63 -5.96 -20.02 2.63
C GLY A 63 -4.56 -19.48 2.35
N ILE A 64 -4.37 -18.72 1.28
CA ILE A 64 -3.08 -18.11 0.93
C ILE A 64 -3.00 -16.69 1.50
N ARG A 65 -1.94 -16.43 2.28
CA ARG A 65 -1.58 -15.10 2.80
C ARG A 65 -0.48 -14.49 1.96
N VAL A 66 -0.73 -13.31 1.41
CA VAL A 66 0.25 -12.57 0.61
C VAL A 66 0.50 -11.20 1.21
N ALA A 67 1.78 -10.89 1.44
CA ALA A 67 2.26 -9.55 1.75
C ALA A 67 2.56 -8.78 0.45
N VAL A 68 2.15 -7.51 0.39
CA VAL A 68 2.45 -6.59 -0.72
C VAL A 68 3.08 -5.33 -0.14
N SER A 69 4.40 -5.25 -0.20
CA SER A 69 5.23 -4.16 0.35
C SER A 69 5.61 -3.17 -0.75
N ALA A 70 5.40 -1.88 -0.51
CA ALA A 70 5.95 -0.82 -1.34
C ALA A 70 7.33 -0.42 -0.80
N ILE A 71 8.35 -0.51 -1.65
CA ILE A 71 9.75 -0.24 -1.29
C ILE A 71 10.25 0.98 -2.07
N TYR A 72 10.82 1.94 -1.36
CA TYR A 72 11.23 3.23 -1.90
C TYR A 72 12.71 3.24 -2.31
N MET A 73 13.10 2.33 -3.20
CA MET A 73 14.45 2.26 -3.78
C MET A 73 14.39 1.55 -5.14
N ASP A 74 15.50 1.53 -5.87
CA ASP A 74 15.64 0.69 -7.07
C ASP A 74 15.67 -0.81 -6.73
N LEU A 75 15.10 -1.64 -7.61
CA LEU A 75 15.03 -3.09 -7.41
C LEU A 75 16.40 -3.76 -7.46
N GLU A 76 17.32 -3.34 -8.32
CA GLU A 76 18.66 -3.94 -8.36
C GLU A 76 19.38 -3.70 -7.02
N ALA A 77 19.32 -2.47 -6.51
CA ALA A 77 19.85 -2.15 -5.19
C ALA A 77 19.16 -2.93 -4.06
N PHE A 78 17.84 -3.18 -4.16
CA PHE A 78 17.12 -4.02 -3.21
C PHE A 78 17.59 -5.49 -3.27
N LEU A 79 17.76 -6.02 -4.48
CA LEU A 79 18.22 -7.39 -4.73
C LEU A 79 19.66 -7.64 -4.26
N GLN A 80 20.48 -6.60 -4.23
CA GLN A 80 21.89 -6.65 -3.77
C GLN A 80 22.04 -6.49 -2.25
N ARG A 81 20.95 -6.32 -1.49
CA ARG A 81 21.04 -6.16 -0.03
C ARG A 81 21.68 -7.40 0.63
N PRO A 82 22.53 -7.22 1.65
CA PRO A 82 23.13 -8.34 2.38
C PRO A 82 22.04 -9.26 2.95
N SER A 83 22.25 -10.57 2.82
CA SER A 83 21.35 -11.60 3.36
C SER A 83 19.89 -11.51 2.90
N LEU A 84 19.60 -10.80 1.79
CA LEU A 84 18.23 -10.55 1.33
C LEU A 84 17.34 -11.80 1.37
N ILE A 85 17.77 -12.89 0.74
CA ILE A 85 16.96 -14.12 0.65
C ILE A 85 16.67 -14.73 2.02
N ALA A 86 17.65 -14.69 2.94
CA ALA A 86 17.44 -15.14 4.31
C ALA A 86 16.44 -14.24 5.03
N ASP A 87 16.53 -12.92 4.84
CA ASP A 87 15.59 -11.95 5.42
C ASP A 87 14.17 -12.12 4.86
N LEU A 88 14.00 -12.29 3.54
CA LEU A 88 12.70 -12.53 2.91
C LEU A 88 12.05 -13.81 3.45
N ARG A 89 12.84 -14.88 3.60
CA ARG A 89 12.40 -16.14 4.18
C ARG A 89 11.97 -15.98 5.63
N ALA A 90 12.84 -15.37 6.46
CA ALA A 90 12.57 -15.15 7.87
C ALA A 90 11.33 -14.27 8.08
N PHE A 91 11.16 -13.24 7.25
CA PHE A 91 9.99 -12.38 7.24
C PHE A 91 8.70 -13.16 6.95
N CYS A 92 8.69 -13.96 5.89
CA CYS A 92 7.54 -14.77 5.52
C CYS A 92 7.19 -15.81 6.59
N GLN A 93 8.20 -16.47 7.18
CA GLN A 93 8.00 -17.44 8.27
C GLN A 93 7.45 -16.78 9.53
N THR A 94 8.01 -15.65 9.94
CA THR A 94 7.61 -14.93 11.16
C THR A 94 6.18 -14.41 11.08
N HIS A 95 5.75 -13.94 9.91
CA HIS A 95 4.44 -13.35 9.70
C HIS A 95 3.43 -14.28 9.00
N ILE A 96 3.82 -15.52 8.73
CA ILE A 96 2.98 -16.56 8.12
C ILE A 96 2.44 -16.10 6.76
N TYR A 97 3.33 -15.60 5.91
CA TYR A 97 3.05 -15.29 4.51
C TYR A 97 3.53 -16.43 3.61
N ASP A 98 2.66 -16.84 2.68
CA ASP A 98 3.00 -17.81 1.64
C ASP A 98 3.74 -17.14 0.48
N VAL A 99 3.39 -15.87 0.21
CA VAL A 99 3.95 -15.05 -0.86
C VAL A 99 4.29 -13.66 -0.33
N LEU A 100 5.39 -13.10 -0.80
CA LEU A 100 5.74 -11.71 -0.61
C LEU A 100 5.95 -11.04 -1.98
N VAL A 101 5.21 -9.97 -2.22
CA VAL A 101 5.39 -9.08 -3.37
C VAL A 101 6.06 -7.79 -2.88
N ALA A 102 7.29 -7.56 -3.32
CA ALA A 102 8.03 -6.32 -3.13
C ALA A 102 7.85 -5.44 -4.37
N MET A 103 6.97 -4.44 -4.30
CA MET A 103 6.79 -3.44 -5.36
C MET A 103 7.72 -2.26 -5.10
N THR A 104 8.70 -2.04 -5.96
CA THR A 104 9.63 -0.92 -5.80
C THR A 104 9.17 0.33 -6.55
N ILE A 105 9.57 1.49 -6.05
CA ILE A 105 9.41 2.77 -6.74
C ILE A 105 10.57 3.70 -6.44
N PHE A 106 11.12 4.29 -7.50
CA PHE A 106 12.06 5.40 -7.43
C PHE A 106 11.78 6.39 -8.57
N PHE A 107 12.48 7.51 -8.59
CA PHE A 107 12.38 8.50 -9.67
C PHE A 107 13.69 8.52 -10.46
N ASN A 108 13.58 8.52 -11.79
CA ASN A 108 14.74 8.61 -12.67
C ASN A 108 15.30 10.05 -12.71
N THR A 109 16.32 10.27 -13.55
CA THR A 109 16.95 11.59 -13.75
C THR A 109 15.99 12.67 -14.27
N HIS A 110 14.87 12.28 -14.87
CA HIS A 110 13.83 13.17 -15.37
C HIS A 110 12.67 13.35 -14.38
N ASN A 111 12.82 12.87 -13.13
CA ASN A 111 11.80 12.86 -12.10
C ASN A 111 10.54 12.07 -12.49
N GLU A 112 10.68 11.06 -13.33
CA GLU A 112 9.59 10.15 -13.71
C GLU A 112 9.59 8.91 -12.81
N PRO A 113 8.42 8.44 -12.36
CA PRO A 113 8.34 7.27 -11.50
C PRO A 113 8.68 6.00 -12.29
N VAL A 114 9.69 5.28 -11.83
CA VAL A 114 10.01 3.93 -12.27
C VAL A 114 9.40 2.95 -11.28
N ARG A 115 8.72 1.93 -11.80
CA ARG A 115 8.18 0.83 -10.99
C ARG A 115 8.80 -0.48 -11.42
N GLN A 116 9.16 -1.28 -10.44
CA GLN A 116 9.56 -2.66 -10.62
C GLN A 116 8.85 -3.49 -9.56
N LEU A 117 8.88 -4.81 -9.68
CA LEU A 117 8.36 -5.67 -8.64
C LEU A 117 9.17 -6.97 -8.56
N ALA A 118 9.22 -7.55 -7.36
CA ALA A 118 9.73 -8.88 -7.15
C ALA A 118 8.73 -9.73 -6.36
N ILE A 119 8.61 -11.00 -6.71
CA ILE A 119 7.69 -11.97 -6.10
C ILE A 119 8.54 -13.07 -5.49
N TYR A 120 8.58 -13.10 -4.16
CA TYR A 120 9.18 -14.17 -3.38
C TYR A 120 8.10 -15.18 -2.98
N CYS A 121 8.28 -16.44 -3.37
CA CYS A 121 7.40 -17.53 -3.01
C CYS A 121 8.18 -18.86 -3.04
N PRO A 122 8.37 -19.54 -1.89
CA PRO A 122 9.03 -20.84 -1.84
C PRO A 122 8.27 -21.96 -2.56
N HIS A 123 6.94 -21.84 -2.69
CA HIS A 123 6.12 -22.83 -3.37
C HIS A 123 6.09 -22.59 -4.88
N ALA A 124 6.84 -23.40 -5.62
CA ALA A 124 7.09 -23.18 -7.04
C ALA A 124 5.82 -23.13 -7.89
N ALA A 125 4.84 -24.02 -7.68
CA ALA A 125 3.62 -24.04 -8.47
C ALA A 125 2.80 -22.75 -8.29
N LEU A 126 2.60 -22.31 -7.04
CA LEU A 126 1.90 -21.06 -6.76
C LEU A 126 2.65 -19.84 -7.33
N ARG A 127 3.99 -19.81 -7.20
CA ARG A 127 4.80 -18.74 -7.78
C ARG A 127 4.59 -18.65 -9.29
N MET A 128 4.74 -19.77 -10.00
CA MET A 128 4.58 -19.81 -11.45
C MET A 128 3.18 -19.35 -11.86
N THR A 129 2.12 -19.85 -11.22
CA THR A 129 0.76 -19.42 -11.55
C THR A 129 0.54 -17.92 -11.33
N ILE A 130 1.03 -17.36 -10.23
CA ILE A 130 0.92 -15.91 -9.98
C ILE A 130 1.69 -15.14 -11.05
N CYS A 131 2.95 -15.51 -11.32
CA CYS A 131 3.79 -14.85 -12.31
C CYS A 131 3.17 -14.90 -13.70
N ASP A 132 2.77 -16.09 -14.16
CA ASP A 132 2.14 -16.31 -15.45
C ASP A 132 0.87 -15.46 -15.60
N PHE A 133 0.00 -15.42 -14.58
CA PHE A 133 -1.20 -14.61 -14.61
C PHE A 133 -0.90 -13.11 -14.72
N LEU A 134 0.07 -12.62 -13.95
CA LEU A 134 0.44 -11.20 -13.93
C LEU A 134 1.10 -10.77 -15.24
N GLU A 135 1.91 -11.63 -15.86
CA GLU A 135 2.54 -11.39 -17.16
C GLU A 135 1.51 -11.27 -18.29
N HIS A 136 0.43 -12.05 -18.24
CA HIS A 136 -0.62 -12.09 -19.26
C HIS A 136 -1.84 -11.22 -18.95
N SER A 137 -1.81 -10.45 -17.86
CA SER A 137 -2.91 -9.55 -17.52
C SER A 137 -3.08 -8.45 -18.56
N HIS A 138 -4.34 -8.19 -18.93
CA HIS A 138 -4.72 -7.09 -19.82
C HIS A 138 -5.52 -5.98 -19.12
N SER A 139 -6.08 -6.25 -17.94
CA SER A 139 -7.01 -5.35 -17.25
C SER A 139 -6.73 -5.27 -15.74
N PRO A 140 -5.72 -4.47 -15.30
CA PRO A 140 -4.83 -3.66 -16.12
C PRO A 140 -3.57 -4.42 -16.56
N SER A 141 -3.12 -4.17 -17.78
CA SER A 141 -1.82 -4.69 -18.23
C SER A 141 -0.66 -4.08 -17.46
N LEU A 142 0.20 -4.92 -16.89
CA LEU A 142 1.38 -4.51 -16.15
C LEU A 142 2.59 -4.22 -17.05
N LYS A 143 2.62 -4.82 -18.26
CA LYS A 143 3.76 -4.79 -19.19
C LYS A 143 5.06 -5.20 -18.50
N LEU A 144 5.06 -6.39 -17.89
CA LEU A 144 6.20 -6.90 -17.15
C LEU A 144 7.32 -7.32 -18.10
N THR A 145 8.55 -7.00 -17.74
CA THR A 145 9.77 -7.50 -18.40
C THR A 145 10.64 -8.16 -17.35
N LEU A 146 10.94 -9.44 -17.55
CA LEU A 146 11.73 -10.24 -16.62
C LEU A 146 13.13 -9.66 -16.44
N THR A 147 13.64 -9.68 -15.21
CA THR A 147 15.01 -9.30 -14.87
C THR A 147 15.71 -10.43 -14.09
N PRO A 148 17.05 -10.48 -14.11
CA PRO A 148 17.79 -11.45 -13.31
C PRO A 148 17.41 -11.39 -11.82
N SER A 149 17.31 -12.55 -11.18
CA SER A 149 17.10 -12.66 -9.74
C SER A 149 18.19 -13.53 -9.10
N PRO A 150 18.55 -13.28 -7.83
CA PRO A 150 19.60 -14.02 -7.14
C PRO A 150 19.16 -15.40 -6.61
N ASP A 151 17.87 -15.74 -6.65
CA ASP A 151 17.31 -16.96 -6.05
C ASP A 151 16.17 -17.53 -6.89
N PRO A 152 16.05 -18.86 -7.03
CA PRO A 152 14.99 -19.50 -7.82
C PRO A 152 13.58 -19.28 -7.24
N ASN A 153 13.44 -18.91 -5.97
CA ASN A 153 12.16 -18.59 -5.34
C ASN A 153 11.77 -17.12 -5.47
N LEU A 154 12.60 -16.31 -6.12
CA LEU A 154 12.39 -14.89 -6.31
C LEU A 154 12.33 -14.59 -7.81
N GLN A 155 11.22 -14.01 -8.27
CA GLN A 155 11.09 -13.56 -9.66
C GLN A 155 10.98 -12.05 -9.71
N ALA A 156 11.78 -11.40 -10.56
CA ALA A 156 11.95 -9.96 -10.59
C ALA A 156 11.57 -9.39 -11.95
N TYR A 157 10.95 -8.21 -11.97
CA TYR A 157 10.42 -7.58 -13.17
C TYR A 157 10.57 -6.07 -13.16
N ILE A 158 10.82 -5.50 -14.34
CA ILE A 158 10.50 -4.10 -14.63
C ILE A 158 9.01 -4.02 -14.98
N GLN A 159 8.30 -3.06 -14.38
CA GLN A 159 6.88 -2.84 -14.63
C GLN A 159 6.70 -1.67 -15.62
N GLY A 160 6.46 -1.98 -16.89
CA GLY A 160 6.33 -0.97 -17.94
C GLY A 160 5.10 -0.06 -17.77
N ASN A 161 4.01 -0.54 -17.16
CA ASN A 161 2.87 0.30 -16.85
C ASN A 161 3.00 0.96 -15.46
N THR A 162 3.69 2.09 -15.39
CA THR A 162 3.98 2.81 -14.13
C THR A 162 2.74 3.41 -13.44
N GLN A 163 1.59 3.45 -14.12
CA GLN A 163 0.31 3.92 -13.57
C GLN A 163 -0.37 2.87 -12.67
N VAL A 164 0.05 1.60 -12.76
CA VAL A 164 -0.45 0.52 -11.89
C VAL A 164 0.31 0.55 -10.57
N SER A 165 -0.19 1.35 -9.62
CA SER A 165 0.28 1.32 -8.24
C SER A 165 -0.22 0.07 -7.50
N ARG A 166 0.29 -0.16 -6.28
CA ARG A 166 -0.22 -1.21 -5.37
C ARG A 166 -1.75 -1.26 -5.30
N LYS A 167 -2.43 -0.12 -5.26
CA LYS A 167 -3.90 -0.07 -5.18
C LYS A 167 -4.59 -0.75 -6.38
N LYS A 168 -4.02 -0.59 -7.58
CA LYS A 168 -4.52 -1.24 -8.81
C LYS A 168 -3.98 -2.67 -8.98
N PHE A 169 -2.82 -2.96 -8.41
CA PHE A 169 -2.22 -4.30 -8.41
C PHE A 169 -2.95 -5.28 -7.49
N LEU A 170 -3.44 -4.82 -6.34
CA LEU A 170 -4.08 -5.68 -5.34
C LEU A 170 -5.28 -6.50 -5.88
N PRO A 171 -6.27 -5.91 -6.60
CA PRO A 171 -7.35 -6.69 -7.21
C PRO A 171 -6.82 -7.74 -8.20
N LEU A 172 -5.83 -7.37 -9.02
CA LEU A 172 -5.26 -8.27 -10.01
C LEU A 172 -4.57 -9.48 -9.34
N LEU A 173 -3.84 -9.25 -8.25
CA LEU A 173 -3.25 -10.33 -7.47
C LEU A 173 -4.31 -11.22 -6.82
N GLN A 174 -5.44 -10.66 -6.37
CA GLN A 174 -6.55 -11.47 -5.89
C GLN A 174 -7.14 -12.36 -6.99
N GLU A 175 -7.25 -11.88 -8.23
CA GLU A 175 -7.69 -12.70 -9.36
C GLU A 175 -6.70 -13.84 -9.66
N ALA A 176 -5.39 -13.54 -9.67
CA ALA A 176 -4.34 -14.54 -9.85
C ALA A 176 -4.45 -15.69 -8.82
N LEU A 177 -4.68 -15.35 -7.55
CA LEU A 177 -4.87 -16.32 -6.49
C LEU A 177 -6.13 -17.18 -6.69
N ALA A 178 -7.24 -16.61 -7.20
CA ALA A 178 -8.43 -17.41 -7.52
C ALA A 178 -8.14 -18.42 -8.63
N SER A 179 -7.49 -17.98 -9.70
CA SER A 179 -7.16 -18.84 -10.85
C SER A 179 -6.29 -20.03 -10.45
N TYR A 180 -5.37 -19.86 -9.49
CA TYR A 180 -4.60 -20.97 -8.94
C TYR A 180 -5.50 -22.07 -8.36
N PHE A 181 -6.51 -21.72 -7.56
CA PHE A 181 -7.40 -22.72 -6.99
C PHE A 181 -8.26 -23.42 -8.03
N ASP A 182 -8.82 -22.67 -8.99
CA ASP A 182 -9.64 -23.23 -10.07
C ASP A 182 -8.87 -24.29 -10.87
N SER A 183 -7.57 -24.05 -11.09
CA SER A 183 -6.67 -25.01 -11.75
C SER A 183 -6.37 -26.26 -10.91
N THR A 184 -6.35 -26.14 -9.58
CA THR A 184 -6.09 -27.28 -8.67
C THR A 184 -7.32 -28.14 -8.37
N THR A 185 -8.53 -27.60 -8.57
CA THR A 185 -9.80 -28.31 -8.33
C THR A 185 -10.39 -28.98 -9.56
N SER A 186 -9.77 -28.83 -10.74
CA SER A 186 -10.19 -29.52 -11.95
C SER A 186 -9.72 -30.99 -11.95
N PRO A 187 -10.62 -32.00 -12.04
CA PRO A 187 -10.21 -33.39 -12.07
C PRO A 187 -9.53 -33.73 -13.40
N SER A 188 -8.29 -34.21 -13.32
CA SER A 188 -7.59 -34.87 -14.42
C SER A 188 -8.31 -36.18 -14.79
N GLY A 189 -8.94 -36.21 -15.96
CA GLY A 189 -9.55 -37.38 -16.58
C GLY A 189 -9.78 -37.11 -18.08
N GLN A 190 -9.29 -38.02 -18.92
CA GLN A 190 -8.95 -37.85 -20.34
C GLN A 190 -10.16 -38.07 -21.32
N PRO A 191 -10.01 -38.14 -22.69
CA PRO A 191 -10.79 -37.36 -23.67
C PRO A 191 -11.79 -38.16 -24.56
N GLU A 192 -12.38 -37.45 -25.53
CA GLU A 192 -13.26 -37.88 -26.65
C GLU A 192 -14.77 -38.00 -26.30
N THR A 193 -15.73 -37.43 -27.04
CA THR A 193 -15.97 -37.48 -28.49
C THR A 193 -16.79 -36.28 -29.04
N MET A 194 -16.57 -35.96 -30.32
CA MET A 194 -17.40 -35.14 -31.22
C MET A 194 -18.91 -35.47 -31.21
N ASP A 195 -19.79 -34.46 -31.31
CA ASP A 195 -20.93 -34.39 -32.26
C ASP A 195 -21.57 -32.97 -32.23
N VAL A 196 -21.28 -32.05 -33.16
CA VAL A 196 -22.03 -31.67 -34.40
C VAL A 196 -23.34 -30.85 -34.20
N SER A 197 -23.24 -29.57 -34.59
CA SER A 197 -24.22 -28.70 -35.30
C SER A 197 -25.51 -28.18 -34.64
N ARG A 198 -25.72 -26.83 -34.66
CA ARG A 198 -26.54 -26.08 -35.66
C ARG A 198 -26.74 -24.58 -35.29
N GLU A 199 -26.58 -23.72 -36.32
CA GLU A 199 -27.31 -22.51 -36.77
C GLU A 199 -28.51 -21.98 -35.91
N GLN A 200 -28.97 -20.72 -35.86
CA GLN A 200 -28.78 -19.43 -36.56
C GLN A 200 -29.71 -18.37 -35.90
N VAL A 201 -29.35 -17.07 -36.01
CA VAL A 201 -30.18 -15.87 -36.39
C VAL A 201 -31.31 -15.30 -35.48
N ASP A 202 -31.15 -13.98 -35.20
CA ASP A 202 -32.08 -12.84 -34.99
C ASP A 202 -33.53 -13.03 -34.51
N LYS A 203 -34.02 -12.16 -33.60
CA LYS A 203 -34.61 -10.83 -33.95
C LYS A 203 -35.24 -10.08 -32.76
N GLU A 204 -35.04 -8.76 -32.77
CA GLU A 204 -35.76 -7.60 -32.21
C GLU A 204 -37.07 -7.77 -31.41
N LEU A 205 -37.34 -6.89 -30.41
CA LEU A 205 -37.99 -5.57 -30.60
C LEU A 205 -38.41 -4.90 -29.25
N ASP A 206 -38.10 -3.60 -29.14
CA ASP A 206 -38.76 -2.46 -28.47
C ASP A 206 -39.66 -2.62 -27.22
N ARG A 207 -39.53 -1.65 -26.28
CA ARG A 207 -40.50 -0.54 -26.15
C ARG A 207 -40.11 0.49 -25.07
N ALA A 208 -40.23 1.75 -25.48
CA ALA A 208 -40.01 3.00 -24.76
C ALA A 208 -40.87 3.20 -23.49
N GLY A 209 -40.39 4.07 -22.59
CA GLY A 209 -41.14 4.61 -21.46
C GLY A 209 -40.48 5.88 -20.90
N THR A 210 -41.12 7.00 -21.19
CA THR A 210 -40.71 8.40 -21.06
C THR A 210 -40.74 8.94 -19.62
N SER A 211 -39.75 9.78 -19.29
CA SER A 211 -39.78 11.01 -18.47
C SER A 211 -40.46 11.01 -17.08
N LEU A 212 -39.76 11.55 -16.07
CA LEU A 212 -40.10 12.82 -15.41
C LEU A 212 -39.24 13.03 -14.14
N ILE A 213 -38.66 14.22 -14.05
CA ILE A 213 -38.08 14.80 -12.83
C ILE A 213 -39.22 15.22 -11.89
N PRO A 214 -39.04 15.10 -10.56
CA PRO A 214 -39.38 16.24 -9.72
C PRO A 214 -38.35 16.51 -8.60
N GLY A 215 -37.77 17.72 -8.67
CA GLY A 215 -37.67 18.71 -7.59
C GLY A 215 -37.31 18.32 -6.15
N LEU A 216 -36.17 18.87 -5.74
CA LEU A 216 -35.93 19.71 -4.56
C LEU A 216 -35.89 19.11 -3.13
N SER A 217 -34.89 19.61 -2.40
CA SER A 217 -34.63 19.57 -0.95
C SER A 217 -34.07 18.28 -0.39
N GLN A 218 -32.74 18.26 -0.20
CA GLN A 218 -32.13 17.57 0.93
C GLN A 218 -30.96 18.41 1.43
N ASP A 219 -31.02 18.69 2.73
CA ASP A 219 -30.02 19.39 3.52
C ASP A 219 -28.61 18.87 3.26
N GLU A 220 -27.65 19.78 3.37
CA GLU A 220 -26.22 19.52 3.46
C GLU A 220 -25.93 18.67 4.72
N GLU A 221 -26.14 17.35 4.64
CA GLU A 221 -25.65 16.42 5.64
C GLU A 221 -24.22 16.00 5.26
N GLU A 222 -23.24 16.49 6.02
CA GLU A 222 -21.83 16.14 5.86
C GLU A 222 -21.69 14.61 5.90
N PRO A 223 -21.08 13.98 4.88
CA PRO A 223 -21.01 12.52 4.84
C PRO A 223 -20.26 12.02 6.08
N PRO A 224 -20.77 10.98 6.77
CA PRO A 224 -20.16 10.50 8.00
C PRO A 224 -18.71 10.12 7.75
N LEU A 225 -17.83 10.63 8.59
CA LEU A 225 -16.40 10.38 8.50
C LEU A 225 -16.16 8.86 8.54
N PRO A 226 -15.29 8.33 7.66
CA PRO A 226 -14.95 6.93 7.72
C PRO A 226 -14.35 6.62 9.10
N PRO A 227 -14.66 5.45 9.68
CA PRO A 227 -14.09 5.05 10.96
C PRO A 227 -12.56 5.09 10.88
N THR A 228 -11.94 5.59 11.94
CA THR A 228 -10.49 5.71 12.04
C THR A 228 -9.87 4.32 11.81
N PRO A 229 -8.88 4.17 10.89
CA PRO A 229 -8.29 2.88 10.59
C PRO A 229 -7.57 2.36 11.84
N MET A 230 -8.11 1.29 12.43
CA MET A 230 -7.59 0.69 13.63
C MET A 230 -6.42 -0.24 13.26
N ASN A 231 -5.21 0.32 13.17
CA ASN A 231 -3.98 -0.46 13.16
C ASN A 231 -3.31 -0.26 14.52
N SER A 232 -3.69 -1.08 15.50
CA SER A 232 -2.92 -1.27 16.73
C SER A 232 -3.46 -2.50 17.47
N LEU A 233 -2.81 -3.65 17.30
CA LEU A 233 -2.79 -4.65 18.38
C LEU A 233 -1.67 -4.19 19.31
N VAL A 234 -2.02 -3.26 20.20
CA VAL A 234 -1.27 -2.97 21.41
C VAL A 234 -2.22 -3.37 22.52
N ASP A 235 -1.90 -4.44 23.23
CA ASP A 235 -2.81 -5.14 24.15
C ASP A 235 -3.26 -4.31 25.36
N GLU A 236 -2.82 -3.06 25.52
CA GLU A 236 -3.43 -2.11 26.47
C GLU A 236 -3.40 -0.70 25.89
N CYS A 237 -4.55 -0.24 25.39
CA CYS A 237 -4.73 1.17 25.06
C CYS A 237 -4.86 1.96 26.37
N PRO A 238 -4.01 2.97 26.65
CA PRO A 238 -4.13 3.78 27.86
C PRO A 238 -5.46 4.56 27.98
N LEU A 239 -6.27 4.56 26.91
CA LEU A 239 -7.58 5.20 26.86
C LEU A 239 -8.73 4.26 27.22
N ASP A 240 -8.49 2.95 27.40
CA ASP A 240 -9.53 1.98 27.80
C ASP A 240 -10.05 2.24 29.23
N GLN A 241 -9.30 2.99 30.05
CA GLN A 241 -9.76 3.48 31.35
C GLN A 241 -10.51 4.82 31.28
N GLY A 242 -10.89 5.26 30.08
CA GLY A 242 -11.50 6.56 29.81
C GLY A 242 -10.48 7.68 29.65
N LEU A 243 -10.94 8.84 29.15
CA LEU A 243 -10.09 10.03 29.07
C LEU A 243 -9.53 10.37 30.46
N PRO A 244 -8.22 10.63 30.61
CA PRO A 244 -7.67 11.06 31.88
C PRO A 244 -8.44 12.28 32.36
N LYS A 245 -8.86 12.27 33.63
CA LYS A 245 -9.55 13.41 34.25
C LYS A 245 -8.57 14.57 34.38
N LEU A 246 -8.44 15.35 33.31
CA LEU A 246 -7.64 16.57 33.26
C LEU A 246 -8.38 17.65 34.05
N SER A 247 -8.17 17.68 35.36
CA SER A 247 -8.58 18.82 36.18
C SER A 247 -7.54 19.94 36.08
N ALA A 248 -7.96 21.18 36.32
CA ALA A 248 -7.05 22.32 36.32
C ALA A 248 -5.92 22.15 37.35
N GLU A 249 -6.23 21.50 38.48
CA GLU A 249 -5.26 21.17 39.53
C GLU A 249 -4.22 20.17 39.06
N ALA A 250 -4.62 19.12 38.33
CA ALA A 250 -3.70 18.12 37.79
C ALA A 250 -2.73 18.71 36.75
N ILE A 251 -3.19 19.67 35.96
CA ILE A 251 -2.34 20.40 35.01
C ILE A 251 -1.35 21.30 35.76
N PHE A 252 -1.83 22.04 36.77
CA PHE A 252 -0.99 22.94 37.56
C PHE A 252 0.10 22.17 38.30
N GLU A 253 -0.23 21.03 38.91
CA GLU A 253 0.72 20.18 39.62
C GLU A 253 1.81 19.65 38.69
N LYS A 254 1.44 19.23 37.47
CA LYS A 254 2.40 18.76 36.45
C LYS A 254 3.35 19.88 35.98
N CYS A 255 2.83 21.08 35.75
CA CYS A 255 3.64 22.25 35.38
C CYS A 255 4.61 22.64 36.51
N SER A 256 4.18 22.52 37.76
CA SER A 256 5.00 22.78 38.95
C SER A 256 6.15 21.75 39.06
N GLN A 257 5.86 20.47 38.83
CA GLN A 257 6.87 19.40 38.81
C GLN A 257 7.92 19.60 37.70
N ILE A 258 7.51 20.05 36.51
CA ILE A 258 8.45 20.35 35.41
C ILE A 258 9.38 21.51 35.78
N SER A 259 8.84 22.56 36.42
CA SER A 259 9.63 23.72 36.87
C SER A 259 10.65 23.33 37.95
N LEU A 260 10.26 22.48 38.90
CA LEU A 260 11.15 21.93 39.92
C LEU A 260 12.25 21.05 39.31
N SER A 261 11.90 20.24 38.31
CA SER A 261 12.86 19.35 37.63
C SER A 261 13.92 20.13 36.87
N GLN A 262 13.55 21.24 36.20
CA GLN A 262 14.48 22.13 35.48
C GLN A 262 15.37 22.94 36.43
N SER A 263 14.93 23.23 37.65
CA SER A 263 15.76 23.91 38.65
C SER A 263 16.88 23.02 39.21
N SER A 264 16.68 21.70 39.25
CA SER A 264 17.68 20.75 39.78
C SER A 264 18.88 20.55 38.85
N THR A 265 18.67 20.60 37.53
CA THR A 265 19.73 20.38 36.52
C THR A 265 20.65 21.57 36.32
N ALA A 266 20.26 22.77 36.77
CA ALA A 266 21.06 23.99 36.65
C ALA A 266 22.12 24.18 37.76
N SER A 267 22.22 23.28 38.75
CA SER A 267 22.99 23.50 39.99
C SER A 267 24.26 22.65 40.18
N LEU A 268 24.75 21.94 39.14
CA LEU A 268 26.02 21.18 39.24
C LEU A 268 27.23 22.03 38.78
N PRO A 269 28.17 22.40 39.67
CA PRO A 269 29.40 23.09 39.27
C PRO A 269 30.38 22.08 38.66
N LYS A 270 30.95 22.42 37.51
CA LYS A 270 32.05 21.67 36.90
C LYS A 270 33.30 21.75 37.79
N LYS A 271 33.83 20.60 38.18
CA LYS A 271 35.22 20.42 38.62
C LYS A 271 36.04 19.87 37.47
#